data_AF-A0A392QVY2-F1
#
_entry.id   AF-A0A392QVY2-F1
#
_cell.length_a   1.000
_cell.length_b   1.000
_cell.length_c   1.000
_cell.angle_alpha   90.00
_cell.angle_beta   90.00
_cell.angle_gamma   90.00
#
_symmetry.space_group_name_H-M   'P 1'
#
loop_
_entity.id
_entity.type
_entity.pdbx_description
1 polymer ?
#
loop_
_entity_poly.entity_id
_entity_poly.type
_entity_poly.pdbx_seq_one_letter_code
_entity_poly.pdbx_strand_id
1 'polypeptide(L)'
;MFKSEGSLDSQNITQVVRNRVSEDMRRQMGESFTVEEVQQAIHQMKSTAAPGPDGLPALFYQKYWDTIGEEVTSFVLSVLNNE
;
A
#
# COMPACT_ATOMS: atom_id res chain seq x y z
N MET A 1 12.72 24.53 -25.50
CA MET A 1 12.54 23.24 -26.18
C MET A 1 13.53 22.26 -25.57
N PHE A 2 13.08 21.29 -24.79
CA PHE A 2 13.95 20.23 -24.26
C PHE A 2 13.89 19.05 -25.23
N LYS A 3 15.01 18.76 -25.90
CA LYS A 3 15.18 17.51 -26.67
C LYS A 3 15.64 16.43 -25.70
N SER A 4 14.88 15.34 -25.57
CA SER A 4 15.29 14.14 -24.86
C SER A 4 16.31 13.39 -25.73
N GLU A 5 17.57 13.45 -25.38
CA GLU A 5 18.65 12.72 -26.05
C GLU A 5 18.99 11.47 -25.23
N GLY A 6 18.87 10.30 -25.87
CA GLY A 6 19.31 9.01 -25.32
C GLY A 6 18.35 8.39 -24.32
N SER A 7 17.64 7.35 -24.76
CA SER A 7 17.05 6.35 -23.85
C SER A 7 18.18 5.72 -23.05
N LEU A 8 18.50 6.29 -21.87
CA LEU A 8 19.42 5.70 -20.91
C LEU A 8 18.85 4.33 -20.53
N ASP A 9 19.51 3.32 -21.10
CA ASP A 9 19.36 1.89 -20.90
C ASP A 9 18.70 1.51 -19.56
N SER A 10 17.36 1.42 -19.55
CA SER A 10 16.57 1.06 -18.36
C SER A 10 17.01 -0.27 -17.73
N GLN A 11 17.66 -1.13 -18.53
CA GLN A 11 18.24 -2.40 -18.10
C GLN A 11 19.45 -2.22 -17.16
N ASN A 12 20.21 -1.14 -17.30
CA ASN A 12 21.43 -0.90 -16.50
C ASN A 12 21.11 -0.31 -15.12
N ILE A 13 20.17 0.65 -15.05
CA ILE A 13 19.74 1.26 -13.78
C ILE A 13 19.02 0.28 -12.85
N THR A 14 18.37 -0.74 -13.40
CA THR A 14 17.67 -1.78 -12.64
C THR A 14 18.61 -2.81 -12.03
N GLN A 15 19.88 -2.87 -12.45
CA GLN A 15 20.88 -3.77 -11.85
C GLN A 15 21.21 -3.42 -10.40
N VAL A 16 21.17 -2.14 -10.01
CA VAL A 16 21.52 -1.68 -8.65
C VAL A 16 20.51 -2.14 -7.59
N VAL A 17 19.28 -2.41 -8.02
CA VAL A 17 18.18 -2.92 -7.17
C VAL A 17 17.99 -4.44 -7.29
N ARG A 18 18.71 -5.09 -8.21
CA ARG A 18 18.67 -6.55 -8.40
C ARG A 18 19.13 -7.23 -7.11
N ASN A 19 18.28 -8.11 -6.56
CA ASN A 19 18.49 -8.85 -5.31
C ASN A 19 18.52 -8.01 -4.01
N ARG A 20 17.97 -6.78 -4.02
CA ARG A 20 17.75 -6.02 -2.77
C ARG A 20 16.62 -6.58 -1.90
N VAL A 21 15.77 -7.42 -2.47
CA VAL A 21 14.68 -8.11 -1.76
C VAL A 21 15.18 -9.47 -1.32
N SER A 22 15.43 -9.61 -0.01
CA SER A 22 15.78 -10.89 0.62
C SER A 22 14.69 -11.93 0.36
N GLU A 23 15.04 -13.22 0.37
CA GLU A 23 14.08 -14.32 0.24
C GLU A 23 12.94 -14.19 1.27
N ASP A 24 13.24 -13.77 2.50
CA ASP A 24 12.22 -13.55 3.54
C ASP A 24 11.24 -12.42 3.19
N MET A 25 11.75 -11.34 2.58
CA MET A 25 10.90 -10.22 2.15
C MET A 25 10.04 -10.62 0.95
N ARG A 26 10.57 -11.48 0.08
CA ARG A 26 9.80 -12.09 -1.03
C ARG A 26 8.71 -13.02 -0.51
N ARG A 27 8.98 -13.77 0.56
CA ARG A 27 7.98 -14.64 1.21
C ARG A 27 6.88 -13.80 1.86
N GLN A 28 7.22 -12.77 2.63
CA GLN A 28 6.24 -11.86 3.22
C GLN A 28 5.35 -11.16 2.18
N MET A 29 5.92 -10.77 1.04
CA MET A 29 5.14 -10.16 -0.06
C MET A 29 4.17 -11.13 -0.76
N GLY A 30 4.31 -12.45 -0.55
CA GLY A 30 3.43 -13.48 -1.11
C GLY A 30 2.44 -14.07 -0.10
N GLU A 31 2.46 -13.61 1.14
CA GLU A 31 1.51 -14.03 2.18
C GLU A 31 0.19 -13.25 2.06
N SER A 32 -0.90 -13.86 2.53
CA SER A 32 -2.19 -13.19 2.60
C SER A 32 -2.14 -12.04 3.61
N PHE A 33 -2.79 -10.94 3.27
CA PHE A 33 -2.94 -9.80 4.16
C PHE A 33 -3.78 -10.17 5.37
N THR A 34 -3.44 -9.61 6.53
CA THR A 34 -4.14 -9.87 7.80
C THR A 34 -4.94 -8.66 8.30
N VAL A 35 -5.86 -8.92 9.23
CA VAL A 35 -6.64 -7.88 9.92
C VAL A 35 -5.73 -6.87 10.61
N GLU A 36 -4.67 -7.34 11.28
CA GLU A 36 -3.74 -6.46 11.99
C GLU A 36 -3.00 -5.53 11.04
N GLU A 37 -2.63 -5.99 9.83
CA GLU A 37 -1.97 -5.16 8.83
C GLU A 37 -2.89 -4.06 8.31
N VAL A 38 -4.16 -4.37 8.06
CA VAL A 38 -5.17 -3.38 7.64
C VAL A 38 -5.39 -2.34 8.74
N GLN A 39 -5.55 -2.78 9.99
CA GLN A 39 -5.72 -1.88 11.12
C GLN A 39 -4.48 -0.98 11.30
N GLN A 40 -3.28 -1.57 11.26
CA GLN A 40 -2.05 -0.79 11.38
C GLN A 40 -1.90 0.22 10.25
N ALA A 41 -2.22 -0.15 9.01
CA ALA A 41 -2.17 0.77 7.87
C ALA A 41 -3.10 1.97 8.08
N ILE A 42 -4.32 1.75 8.57
CA ILE A 42 -5.30 2.81 8.86
C ILE A 42 -4.80 3.77 9.95
N HIS A 43 -4.15 3.24 10.99
CA HIS A 43 -3.56 4.06 12.06
C HIS A 43 -2.28 4.78 11.65
N GLN A 44 -1.50 4.20 10.72
CA GLN A 44 -0.29 4.83 10.18
C GLN A 44 -0.61 5.93 9.15
N MET A 45 -1.81 5.94 8.56
CA MET A 45 -2.22 6.99 7.65
C MET A 45 -2.24 8.36 8.36
N LYS A 46 -1.53 9.34 7.79
CA LYS A 46 -1.52 10.71 8.30
C LYS A 46 -2.93 11.27 8.24
N SER A 47 -3.44 11.70 9.40
CA SER A 47 -4.81 12.24 9.53
C SER A 47 -5.06 13.50 8.68
N THR A 48 -3.99 14.15 8.20
CA THR A 48 -4.00 15.34 7.32
C THR A 48 -3.70 15.03 5.86
N ALA A 49 -3.64 13.77 5.46
CA ALA A 49 -3.52 13.41 4.06
C ALA A 49 -4.75 13.90 3.28
N ALA A 50 -4.52 14.33 2.03
CA ALA A 50 -5.60 14.73 1.14
C ALA A 50 -6.63 13.60 1.05
N PRO A 51 -7.94 13.92 1.05
CA PRO A 51 -8.99 12.90 0.98
C PRO A 51 -8.77 12.03 -0.26
N GLY A 52 -9.01 10.74 -0.11
CA GLY A 52 -9.01 9.83 -1.24
C GLY A 52 -10.13 10.19 -2.23
N PRO A 53 -10.25 9.45 -3.34
CA PRO A 53 -11.40 9.59 -4.25
C PRO A 53 -12.76 9.37 -3.56
N ASP A 54 -12.77 8.78 -2.35
CA ASP A 54 -13.93 8.61 -1.47
C ASP A 54 -14.36 9.91 -0.75
N GLY A 55 -13.52 10.95 -0.73
CA GLY A 55 -13.81 12.22 -0.08
C GLY A 55 -13.70 12.19 1.46
N LEU A 56 -13.32 11.06 2.05
CA LEU A 56 -13.25 10.89 3.50
C LEU A 56 -11.80 11.06 4.00
N PRO A 57 -11.56 11.84 5.07
CA PRO A 57 -10.24 11.94 5.66
C PRO A 57 -9.88 10.64 6.40
N ALA A 58 -8.59 10.30 6.48
CA ALA A 58 -8.12 9.14 7.25
C ALA A 58 -8.58 9.17 8.72
N LEU A 59 -8.80 10.36 9.29
CA LEU A 59 -9.36 10.56 10.63
C LEU A 59 -10.75 9.93 10.79
N PHE A 60 -11.57 9.88 9.73
CA PHE A 60 -12.89 9.25 9.78
C PHE A 60 -12.76 7.76 10.11
N TYR A 61 -11.91 7.05 9.38
CA TYR A 61 -11.65 5.63 9.59
C TYR A 61 -11.03 5.37 10.97
N GLN A 62 -10.12 6.24 11.43
CA GLN A 62 -9.52 6.13 12.77
C GLN A 62 -10.56 6.36 13.89
N LYS A 63 -11.45 7.34 13.74
CA LYS A 63 -12.42 7.72 14.78
C LYS A 63 -13.59 6.74 14.90
N TYR A 64 -14.05 6.20 13.78
CA TYR A 64 -15.21 5.30 13.72
C TYR A 64 -14.81 3.83 13.61
N TRP A 65 -13.52 3.51 13.81
CA TRP A 65 -12.99 2.15 13.65
C TRP A 65 -13.75 1.10 14.46
N ASP A 66 -14.21 1.42 15.68
CA ASP A 66 -14.99 0.50 16.50
C ASP A 66 -16.35 0.11 15.89
N THR A 67 -16.89 0.93 14.99
CA THR A 67 -18.19 0.71 14.34
C THR A 67 -18.06 0.15 12.93
N ILE A 68 -17.11 0.68 12.14
CA ILE A 68 -16.97 0.30 10.71
C ILE A 68 -15.75 -0.59 10.43
N GLY A 69 -14.87 -0.79 11.41
CA GLY A 69 -13.57 -1.43 11.21
C GLY A 69 -13.69 -2.90 10.78
N GLU A 70 -14.69 -3.63 11.28
CA GLU A 70 -14.93 -5.02 10.89
C GLU A 70 -15.33 -5.13 9.41
N GLU A 71 -16.33 -4.36 8.98
CA GLU A 71 -16.81 -4.34 7.59
C GLU A 71 -15.73 -3.85 6.63
N VAL A 72 -15.05 -2.76 6.99
CA VAL A 72 -13.95 -2.19 6.18
C VAL A 72 -12.80 -3.19 6.06
N THR A 73 -12.44 -3.86 7.14
CA THR A 73 -11.35 -4.85 7.10
C THR A 73 -11.74 -6.05 6.26
N SER A 74 -12.95 -6.59 6.43
CA SER A 74 -13.43 -7.71 5.62
C SER A 74 -13.43 -7.38 4.13
N PHE A 75 -13.92 -6.20 3.75
CA PHE A 75 -13.90 -5.73 2.37
C PHE A 75 -12.48 -5.59 1.82
N VAL A 76 -11.59 -4.91 2.57
CA VAL A 76 -10.20 -4.72 2.17
C VAL A 76 -9.48 -6.06 2.01
N LEU A 77 -9.70 -7.01 2.91
CA LEU A 77 -9.09 -8.34 2.82
C LEU A 77 -9.60 -9.14 1.63
N SER A 78 -10.89 -9.12 1.31
CA SER A 78 -11.41 -9.77 0.08
C SER A 78 -10.76 -9.18 -1.17
N VAL A 79 -10.65 -7.84 -1.25
CA VAL A 79 -10.01 -7.16 -2.38
C VAL A 79 -8.52 -7.47 -2.49
N LEU A 80 -7.79 -7.46 -1.37
CA LEU A 80 -6.33 -7.64 -1.35
C LEU A 80 -5.89 -9.10 -1.48
N ASN A 81 -6.67 -10.03 -0.92
CA ASN A 81 -6.41 -11.47 -1.02
C ASN A 81 -7.09 -12.11 -2.24
N ASN A 82 -7.82 -11.31 -3.02
CA ASN A 82 -8.38 -11.69 -4.31
C ASN A 82 -9.42 -12.84 -4.19
N GLU A 83 -10.23 -12.79 -3.12
CA GLU A 83 -11.39 -13.66 -2.86
C GLU A 83 -12.69 -13.08 -3.42
#